data_AF-A0AAD9CHM4-F1
#
_entry.id   AF-A0AAD9CHM4-F1
#
_cell.length_a   1.000
_cell.length_b   1.000
_cell.length_c   1.000
_cell.angle_alpha   90.00
_cell.angle_beta   90.00
_cell.angle_gamma   90.00
#
_symmetry.space_group_name_H-M   'P 1'
#
loop_
_entity.id
_entity.type
_entity.pdbx_description
1 polymer ?
#
loop_
_entity_poly.entity_id
_entity_poly.type
_entity_poly.pdbx_seq_one_letter_code
_entity_poly.pdbx_strand_id
1 'polypeptide(L)'
;MERDEDIRRQAAGDEERRRETKRDGGRRRETAGDEERRRLNVGGLLNIAYTKELLLSAASARQKYHIYLDDQRRLKQDEKKTQKRKGMMEEITQMKAKKKRMEEDIRVLMKSADNNAEKAESQGQLSFISKSNGLRRAAKEKERHLETLERQLTDKLKELRDTP
;
A
#
# COMPACT_ATOMS: atom_id res chain seq x y z
N MET A 1 44.92 2.26 -21.09
CA MET A 1 43.78 2.78 -20.31
C MET A 1 43.18 1.76 -19.34
N GLU A 2 43.68 0.51 -19.29
CA GLU A 2 43.13 -0.53 -18.40
C GLU A 2 43.85 -0.66 -17.04
N ARG A 3 45.08 -0.13 -16.92
CA ARG A 3 45.90 -0.20 -15.69
C ARG A 3 45.47 0.77 -14.59
N ASP A 4 44.78 1.86 -14.92
CA ASP A 4 44.43 2.90 -13.94
C ASP A 4 43.13 2.59 -13.18
N GLU A 5 42.25 1.75 -13.73
CA GLU A 5 41.03 1.30 -13.05
C GLU A 5 41.31 0.18 -12.04
N ASP A 6 42.26 -0.71 -12.33
CA ASP A 6 42.66 -1.79 -11.44
C ASP A 6 43.35 -1.29 -10.17
N ILE A 7 44.15 -0.23 -10.28
CA ILE A 7 44.78 0.43 -9.12
C ILE A 7 43.72 1.08 -8.21
N ARG A 8 42.64 1.64 -8.78
CA ARG A 8 41.54 2.21 -7.99
C ARG A 8 40.69 1.13 -7.31
N ARG A 9 40.48 -0.02 -7.94
CA ARG A 9 39.79 -1.16 -7.31
C ARG A 9 40.61 -1.79 -6.18
N GLN A 10 41.93 -1.89 -6.33
CA GLN A 10 42.83 -2.36 -5.26
C GLN A 10 42.90 -1.39 -4.09
N ALA A 11 42.98 -0.08 -4.34
CA ALA A 11 42.97 0.93 -3.27
C ALA A 11 41.66 0.95 -2.46
N ALA A 12 40.51 0.71 -3.11
CA ALA A 12 39.22 0.62 -2.43
C ALA A 12 39.08 -0.64 -1.56
N GLY A 13 39.61 -1.78 -2.03
CA GLY A 13 39.58 -3.05 -1.28
C GLY A 13 40.47 -3.04 -0.03
N ASP A 14 41.61 -2.35 -0.08
CA ASP A 14 42.50 -2.18 1.08
C ASP A 14 41.94 -1.18 2.11
N GLU A 15 41.21 -0.15 1.68
CA GLU A 15 40.51 0.77 2.59
C GLU A 15 39.32 0.10 3.30
N GLU A 16 38.60 -0.79 2.62
CA GLU A 16 37.49 -1.54 3.19
C GLU A 16 37.97 -2.55 4.25
N ARG A 17 39.07 -3.27 3.98
CA ARG A 17 39.76 -4.12 4.98
C ARG A 17 40.32 -3.30 6.16
N ARG A 18 40.77 -2.06 5.92
CA ARG A 18 41.20 -1.13 6.99
C ARG A 18 40.04 -0.59 7.83
N ARG A 19 38.82 -0.54 7.30
CA ARG A 19 37.61 -0.16 8.05
C ARG A 19 37.02 -1.34 8.82
N GLU A 20 37.13 -2.55 8.29
CA GLU A 20 36.68 -3.77 8.96
C GLU A 20 37.55 -4.12 10.18
N THR A 21 38.88 -3.98 10.06
CA THR A 21 39.83 -4.14 11.18
C THR A 21 39.68 -3.07 12.28
N LYS A 22 39.06 -1.91 11.98
CA LYS A 22 38.72 -0.88 12.98
C LYS A 22 37.38 -1.13 13.68
N ARG A 23 36.49 -1.98 13.13
CA ARG A 23 35.23 -2.38 13.79
C ARG A 23 35.41 -3.53 14.77
N ASP A 24 36.37 -4.43 14.52
CA ASP A 24 36.66 -5.57 15.39
C ASP A 24 37.71 -5.30 16.48
N GLY A 25 38.38 -4.15 16.45
CA GLY A 25 39.38 -3.73 17.46
C GLY A 25 38.81 -3.46 18.86
N GLY A 26 37.49 -3.57 19.07
CA GLY A 26 36.83 -3.30 20.36
C GLY A 26 36.55 -4.54 21.22
N ARG A 27 36.92 -5.75 20.80
CA ARG A 27 36.69 -6.99 21.57
C ARG A 27 37.96 -7.82 21.68
N ARG A 28 38.89 -7.43 22.57
CA ARG A 28 39.80 -8.34 23.33
C ARG A 28 40.91 -7.53 24.00
N ARG A 29 40.68 -7.18 25.26
CA ARG A 29 41.64 -7.25 26.37
C ARG A 29 40.92 -6.71 27.62
N GLU A 30 40.24 -7.61 28.33
CA GLU A 30 39.97 -7.41 29.76
C GLU A 30 40.87 -8.43 30.47
N THR A 31 42.08 -8.00 30.80
CA THR A 31 42.98 -8.71 31.70
C THR A 31 42.49 -8.50 33.13
N ALA A 32 42.29 -9.61 33.84
CA ALA A 32 42.05 -9.79 35.28
C ALA A 32 42.45 -8.63 36.22
N GLY A 33 41.65 -7.55 36.25
CA GLY A 33 41.88 -6.37 37.09
C GLY A 33 40.76 -5.33 37.07
N ASP A 34 39.88 -5.33 36.08
CA ASP A 34 38.74 -4.39 35.98
C ASP A 34 37.45 -4.91 36.66
N GLU A 35 37.56 -5.33 37.93
CA GLU A 35 36.40 -5.51 38.81
C GLU A 35 35.88 -4.17 39.38
N GLU A 36 36.50 -3.05 38.98
CA GLU A 36 36.17 -1.74 39.48
C GLU A 36 34.89 -1.18 38.82
N ARG A 37 33.75 -1.51 39.45
CA ARG A 37 32.46 -0.82 39.42
C ARG A 37 32.35 0.23 38.30
N ARG A 38 31.71 -0.14 37.18
CA ARG A 38 31.24 0.80 36.15
C ARG A 38 30.31 1.85 36.80
N ARG A 39 30.90 2.94 37.27
CA ARG A 39 30.24 4.10 37.88
C ARG A 39 29.76 5.01 36.75
N LEU A 40 28.46 5.07 36.56
CA LEU A 40 27.83 6.03 35.65
C LEU A 40 27.14 7.11 36.48
N ASN A 41 27.33 8.37 36.09
CA ASN A 41 26.78 9.52 36.79
C ASN A 41 25.32 9.71 36.34
N VAL A 42 24.35 9.62 37.25
CA VAL A 42 22.93 9.85 36.95
C VAL A 42 22.40 10.91 37.90
N GLY A 43 22.02 12.08 37.36
CA GLY A 43 21.34 13.14 38.12
C GLY A 43 22.17 13.81 39.23
N GLY A 44 23.50 13.85 39.12
CA GLY A 44 24.37 14.57 40.07
C GLY A 44 24.84 13.77 41.29
N LEU A 45 24.48 12.48 41.39
CA LEU A 45 25.01 11.55 42.40
C LEU A 45 26.23 10.81 41.85
N LEU A 46 27.42 11.21 42.29
CA LEU A 46 28.68 10.50 42.00
C LEU A 46 28.67 9.13 42.71
N ASN A 47 29.04 8.06 42.00
CA ASN A 47 29.34 6.72 42.52
C ASN A 47 28.19 5.80 42.97
N ILE A 48 27.17 5.60 42.14
CA ILE A 48 26.30 4.42 42.31
C ILE A 48 26.98 3.21 41.65
N ALA A 49 27.22 2.15 42.43
CA ALA A 49 27.79 0.91 41.92
C ALA A 49 26.68 0.02 41.33
N TYR A 50 26.63 -0.08 40.01
CA TYR A 50 25.65 -0.93 39.33
C TYR A 50 26.17 -2.36 39.19
N THR A 51 25.33 -3.35 39.49
CA THR A 51 25.62 -4.74 39.17
C THR A 51 25.53 -4.95 37.66
N LYS A 52 26.37 -5.83 37.10
CA LYS A 52 26.38 -6.15 35.67
C LYS A 52 25.01 -6.66 35.20
N GLU A 53 24.34 -7.44 36.04
CA GLU A 53 23.00 -7.96 35.79
C GLU A 53 21.96 -6.84 35.67
N LEU A 54 22.02 -5.82 36.52
CA LEU A 54 21.12 -4.67 36.45
C LEU A 54 21.32 -3.88 35.15
N LEU A 55 22.57 -3.64 34.74
CA LEU A 55 22.88 -2.96 33.48
C LEU A 55 22.39 -3.76 32.26
N LEU A 56 22.59 -5.08 32.26
CA LEU A 56 22.11 -5.97 31.20
C LEU A 56 20.58 -6.01 31.14
N SER A 57 19.92 -6.09 32.29
CA SER A 57 18.46 -6.06 32.40
C SER A 57 17.91 -4.73 31.85
N ALA A 58 18.44 -3.59 32.28
CA ALA A 58 18.02 -2.27 31.80
C ALA A 58 18.26 -2.10 30.28
N ALA A 59 19.41 -2.54 29.77
CA ALA A 59 19.70 -2.52 28.33
C ALA A 59 18.71 -3.38 27.53
N SER A 60 18.40 -4.59 28.03
CA SER A 60 17.45 -5.50 27.41
C SER A 60 16.02 -4.94 27.42
N ALA A 61 15.60 -4.31 28.52
CA ALA A 61 14.30 -3.66 28.64
C ALA A 61 14.17 -2.48 27.67
N ARG A 62 15.22 -1.65 27.56
CA ARG A 62 15.28 -0.57 26.57
C ARG A 62 15.16 -1.11 25.14
N GLN A 63 15.88 -2.19 24.81
CA GLN A 63 15.81 -2.79 23.48
C GLN A 63 14.42 -3.33 23.17
N LYS A 64 13.81 -4.08 24.09
CA LYS A 64 12.44 -4.59 23.96
C LYS A 64 11.43 -3.46 23.74
N TYR A 65 11.59 -2.36 24.47
CA TYR A 65 10.72 -1.19 24.31
C TYR A 65 10.84 -0.55 22.92
N HIS A 66 12.06 -0.40 22.39
CA HIS A 66 12.24 0.10 21.01
C HIS A 66 11.61 -0.81 19.96
N ILE A 67 11.79 -2.13 20.11
CA ILE A 67 11.13 -3.12 19.23
C ILE A 67 9.61 -2.96 19.30
N TYR A 68 9.03 -2.85 20.50
CA TYR A 68 7.60 -2.63 20.67
C TYR A 68 7.13 -1.33 20.00
N LEU A 69 7.88 -0.23 20.13
CA LEU A 69 7.54 1.03 19.46
C LEU A 69 7.57 0.90 17.94
N ASP A 70 8.55 0.18 17.38
CA ASP A 70 8.66 -0.06 15.95
C ASP A 70 7.53 -0.98 15.46
N ASP A 71 7.17 -2.01 16.22
CA ASP A 71 6.02 -2.86 15.93
C ASP A 71 4.71 -2.07 15.95
N GLN A 72 4.52 -1.17 16.93
CA GLN A 72 3.35 -0.29 16.98
C GLN A 72 3.27 0.65 15.77
N ARG A 73 4.42 1.16 15.30
CA ARG A 73 4.47 1.98 14.07
C ARG A 73 4.12 1.14 12.85
N ARG A 74 4.63 -0.09 12.73
CA ARG A 74 4.34 -1.01 11.62
C ARG A 74 2.86 -1.40 11.59
N LEU A 75 2.29 -1.78 12.73
CA LEU A 75 0.86 -2.13 12.85
C LEU A 75 -0.04 -0.99 12.37
N LYS A 76 0.23 0.26 12.79
CA LYS A 76 -0.53 1.44 12.33
C LYS A 76 -0.38 1.69 10.82
N GLN A 77 0.76 1.36 10.23
CA GLN A 77 0.94 1.47 8.78
C GLN A 77 0.14 0.38 8.04
N ASP A 78 0.16 -0.84 8.54
CA ASP A 78 -0.57 -1.98 7.96
C ASP A 78 -2.09 -1.83 8.09
N GLU A 79 -2.57 -1.30 9.22
CA GLU A 79 -3.98 -0.93 9.41
C GLU A 79 -4.41 0.11 8.37
N LYS A 80 -3.62 1.15 8.14
CA LYS A 80 -3.91 2.17 7.13
C LYS A 80 -3.95 1.59 5.71
N LYS A 81 -3.02 0.68 5.38
CA LYS A 81 -3.03 -0.02 4.07
C LYS A 81 -4.28 -0.88 3.93
N THR A 82 -4.61 -1.66 4.96
CA THR A 82 -5.80 -2.53 4.98
C THR A 82 -7.08 -1.71 4.84
N GLN A 83 -7.17 -0.58 5.55
CA GLN A 83 -8.32 0.32 5.48
C GLN A 83 -8.47 0.93 4.07
N LYS A 84 -7.37 1.38 3.45
CA LYS A 84 -7.38 1.87 2.06
C LYS A 84 -7.87 0.79 1.10
N ARG A 85 -7.32 -0.42 1.21
CA ARG A 85 -7.71 -1.56 0.36
C ARG A 85 -9.19 -1.91 0.53
N LYS A 86 -9.69 -1.92 1.77
CA LYS A 86 -11.11 -2.14 2.06
C LYS A 86 -11.99 -1.07 1.42
N GLY A 87 -11.63 0.21 1.55
CA GLY A 87 -12.36 1.31 0.90
C GLY A 87 -12.42 1.17 -0.62
N MET A 88 -11.28 0.87 -1.26
CA MET A 88 -11.23 0.61 -2.71
C MET A 88 -12.12 -0.57 -3.12
N MET A 89 -12.12 -1.66 -2.34
CA MET A 89 -13.00 -2.80 -2.61
C MET A 89 -14.48 -2.46 -2.49
N GLU A 90 -14.87 -1.67 -1.49
CA GLU A 90 -16.25 -1.18 -1.33
C GLU A 90 -16.68 -0.26 -2.49
N GLU A 91 -15.78 0.60 -2.97
CA GLU A 91 -16.05 1.43 -4.16
C GLU A 91 -16.24 0.57 -5.41
N ILE A 92 -15.42 -0.47 -5.59
CA ILE A 92 -15.55 -1.42 -6.71
C ILE A 92 -16.89 -2.17 -6.65
N THR A 93 -17.34 -2.62 -5.47
CA THR A 93 -18.63 -3.30 -5.36
C THR A 93 -19.80 -2.36 -5.67
N GLN A 94 -19.74 -1.11 -5.21
CA GLN A 94 -20.72 -0.08 -5.54
C GLN A 94 -20.75 0.21 -7.05
N MET A 95 -19.58 0.34 -7.70
CA MET A 95 -19.50 0.53 -9.15
C MET A 95 -20.07 -0.66 -9.93
N LYS A 96 -19.78 -1.90 -9.53
CA LYS A 96 -20.38 -3.10 -10.12
C LYS A 96 -21.90 -3.11 -9.98
N ALA A 97 -22.43 -2.72 -8.82
CA ALA A 97 -23.87 -2.61 -8.62
C ALA A 97 -24.52 -1.50 -9.47
N LYS A 98 -23.82 -0.38 -9.69
CA LYS A 98 -24.27 0.68 -10.60
C LYS A 98 -24.24 0.23 -12.06
N LYS A 99 -23.19 -0.49 -12.47
CA LYS A 99 -23.07 -1.12 -13.80
C LYS A 99 -24.28 -2.00 -14.09
N LYS A 100 -24.56 -2.96 -13.22
CA LYS A 100 -25.67 -3.90 -13.37
C LYS A 100 -27.03 -3.21 -13.49
N ARG A 101 -27.27 -2.17 -12.68
CA ARG A 101 -28.52 -1.38 -12.75
C ARG A 101 -28.66 -0.66 -14.10
N MET A 102 -27.57 -0.09 -14.59
CA MET A 102 -27.56 0.61 -15.88
C MET A 102 -27.75 -0.33 -17.07
N GLU A 103 -27.17 -1.53 -17.02
CA GLU A 103 -27.42 -2.59 -18.02
C GLU A 103 -28.88 -3.00 -18.08
N GLU A 104 -29.53 -3.17 -16.92
CA GLU A 104 -30.96 -3.50 -16.86
C GLU A 104 -31.82 -2.35 -17.39
N ASP A 105 -31.50 -1.11 -17.03
CA ASP A 105 -32.19 0.07 -17.58
C ASP A 105 -32.11 0.12 -19.12
N ILE A 106 -30.94 -0.12 -19.70
CA ILE A 106 -30.74 -0.17 -21.16
C ILE A 106 -31.63 -1.27 -21.75
N ARG A 107 -31.62 -2.45 -21.15
CA ARG A 107 -32.42 -3.60 -21.61
C ARG A 107 -33.93 -3.29 -21.59
N VAL A 108 -34.43 -2.66 -20.52
CA VAL A 108 -35.83 -2.25 -20.39
C VAL A 108 -36.21 -1.18 -21.42
N LEU A 109 -35.33 -0.19 -21.65
CA LEU A 109 -35.54 0.85 -22.66
C LEU A 109 -35.62 0.25 -24.07
N MET A 110 -34.70 -0.67 -24.40
CA MET A 110 -34.68 -1.35 -25.70
C MET A 110 -35.93 -2.20 -25.91
N LYS A 111 -36.30 -3.03 -24.93
CA LYS A 111 -37.53 -3.83 -25.00
C LYS A 111 -38.78 -2.95 -25.18
N SER A 112 -38.83 -1.82 -24.49
CA SER A 112 -39.93 -0.86 -24.62
C SER A 112 -39.93 -0.16 -25.98
N ALA A 113 -38.76 0.08 -26.57
CA ALA A 113 -38.63 0.60 -27.92
C ALA A 113 -39.12 -0.40 -28.98
N ASP A 114 -38.78 -1.68 -28.81
CA ASP A 114 -39.21 -2.77 -29.70
C ASP A 114 -40.73 -2.96 -29.63
N ASN A 115 -41.30 -3.01 -28.42
CA ASN A 115 -42.76 -3.07 -28.23
C ASN A 115 -43.50 -1.90 -28.90
N ASN A 116 -42.91 -0.70 -28.88
CA ASN A 116 -43.50 0.46 -29.58
C ASN A 116 -43.39 0.33 -31.10
N ALA A 117 -42.31 -0.27 -31.63
CA ALA A 117 -42.18 -0.53 -33.06
C ALA A 117 -43.23 -1.55 -33.54
N GLU A 118 -43.40 -2.66 -32.81
CA GLU A 118 -44.44 -3.67 -33.11
C GLU A 118 -45.86 -3.08 -33.06
N LYS A 119 -46.14 -2.21 -32.08
CA LYS A 119 -47.43 -1.49 -32.01
C LYS A 119 -47.62 -0.54 -33.18
N ALA A 120 -46.56 0.11 -33.65
CA ALA A 120 -46.64 0.98 -34.81
C ALA A 120 -47.01 0.19 -36.08
N GLU A 121 -46.44 -1.01 -36.25
CA GLU A 121 -46.73 -1.89 -37.39
C GLU A 121 -48.15 -2.46 -37.33
N SER A 122 -48.56 -2.97 -36.17
CA SER A 122 -49.88 -3.57 -35.99
C SER A 122 -51.04 -2.58 -36.00
N GLN A 123 -50.86 -1.38 -35.45
CA GLN A 123 -51.90 -0.35 -35.36
C GLN A 123 -51.80 0.72 -36.47
N GLY A 124 -50.73 0.69 -37.28
CA GLY A 124 -50.47 1.70 -38.31
C GLY A 124 -50.18 3.11 -37.77
N GLN A 125 -49.82 3.23 -36.49
CA GLN A 125 -49.65 4.53 -35.83
C GLN A 125 -48.19 4.98 -35.77
N LEU A 126 -47.83 5.95 -36.63
CA LEU A 126 -46.50 6.58 -36.68
C LEU A 126 -46.05 7.26 -35.38
N SER A 127 -46.97 7.61 -34.48
CA SER A 127 -46.64 8.21 -33.18
C SER A 127 -45.77 7.29 -32.31
N PHE A 128 -45.94 5.96 -32.43
CA PHE A 128 -45.13 4.99 -31.70
C PHE A 128 -43.70 4.88 -32.24
N ILE A 129 -43.46 5.15 -33.52
CA ILE A 129 -42.10 5.21 -34.09
C ILE A 129 -41.30 6.33 -33.44
N SER A 130 -41.90 7.50 -33.29
CA SER A 130 -41.26 8.64 -32.62
C SER A 130 -40.89 8.32 -31.18
N LYS A 131 -41.79 7.64 -30.45
CA LYS A 131 -41.53 7.17 -29.07
C LYS A 131 -40.41 6.12 -29.03
N SER A 132 -40.42 5.14 -29.93
CA SER A 132 -39.38 4.11 -30.07
C SER A 132 -38.00 4.74 -30.28
N ASN A 133 -37.90 5.69 -31.21
CA ASN A 133 -36.65 6.41 -31.50
C ASN A 133 -36.16 7.24 -30.30
N GLY A 134 -37.07 7.82 -29.51
CA GLY A 134 -36.72 8.47 -28.25
C GLY A 134 -36.06 7.51 -27.26
N LEU A 135 -36.66 6.34 -27.04
CA LEU A 135 -36.14 5.31 -26.13
C LEU A 135 -34.79 4.74 -26.60
N ARG A 136 -34.62 4.48 -27.90
CA ARG A 136 -33.33 4.02 -28.47
C ARG A 136 -32.22 5.05 -28.27
N ARG A 137 -32.52 6.34 -28.42
CA ARG A 137 -31.54 7.42 -28.13
C ARG A 137 -31.15 7.44 -26.66
N ALA A 138 -32.13 7.34 -25.75
CA ALA A 138 -31.87 7.29 -24.31
C ALA A 138 -31.05 6.04 -23.90
N ALA A 139 -31.34 4.87 -24.49
CA ALA A 139 -30.56 3.66 -24.28
C ALA A 139 -29.10 3.85 -24.74
N LYS A 140 -28.89 4.41 -25.93
CA LYS A 140 -27.55 4.70 -26.47
C LYS A 140 -26.76 5.70 -25.64
N GLU A 141 -27.42 6.67 -25.02
CA GLU A 141 -26.78 7.59 -24.08
C GLU A 141 -26.34 6.87 -22.80
N LYS A 142 -27.20 6.00 -22.24
CA LYS A 142 -26.83 5.15 -21.11
C LYS A 142 -25.70 4.18 -21.44
N GLU A 143 -25.63 3.64 -22.65
CA GLU A 143 -24.50 2.79 -23.12
C GLU A 143 -23.17 3.55 -23.06
N ARG A 144 -23.11 4.81 -23.50
CA ARG A 144 -21.89 5.64 -23.40
C ARG A 144 -21.46 5.86 -21.95
N HIS A 145 -22.42 6.06 -21.06
CA HIS A 145 -22.14 6.17 -19.63
C HIS A 145 -21.66 4.84 -19.04
N LEU A 146 -22.20 3.71 -19.50
CA LEU A 146 -21.78 2.38 -19.12
C LEU A 146 -20.33 2.13 -19.51
N GLU A 147 -19.94 2.43 -20.76
CA GLU A 147 -18.55 2.31 -21.24
C GLU A 147 -17.58 3.14 -20.38
N THR A 148 -17.98 4.37 -20.01
CA THR A 148 -17.15 5.23 -19.15
C THR A 148 -16.98 4.62 -17.76
N LEU A 149 -18.05 4.06 -17.20
CA LEU A 149 -18.03 3.40 -15.90
C LEU A 149 -17.20 2.11 -15.93
N GLU A 150 -17.22 1.37 -17.04
CA GLU A 150 -16.38 0.19 -17.24
C GLU A 150 -14.90 0.54 -17.26
N ARG A 151 -14.52 1.63 -17.95
CA ARG A 151 -13.13 2.14 -17.94
C ARG A 151 -12.68 2.51 -16.52
N GLN A 152 -13.52 3.24 -15.78
CA GLN A 152 -13.23 3.59 -14.38
C GLN A 152 -13.09 2.34 -13.50
N LEU A 153 -13.94 1.33 -13.72
CA LEU A 153 -13.87 0.06 -13.01
C LEU A 153 -12.58 -0.70 -13.32
N THR A 154 -12.15 -0.74 -14.59
CA THR A 154 -10.87 -1.37 -14.97
C THR A 154 -9.68 -0.64 -14.37
N ASP A 155 -9.71 0.69 -14.32
CA ASP A 155 -8.64 1.49 -13.73
C ASP A 155 -8.54 1.25 -12.22
N LYS A 156 -9.67 1.25 -11.50
CA LYS A 156 -9.68 0.93 -10.06
C LYS A 156 -9.28 -0.50 -9.75
N LEU A 157 -9.63 -1.46 -10.60
CA LEU A 157 -9.18 -2.85 -10.46
C LEU A 157 -7.67 -2.98 -10.65
N LYS A 158 -7.11 -2.21 -11.59
CA LYS A 158 -5.66 -2.12 -11.79
C LYS A 158 -4.98 -1.47 -10.58
N GLU A 159 -5.50 -0.34 -10.10
CA GLU A 159 -5.00 0.34 -8.91
C GLU A 159 -4.98 -0.60 -7.69
N LEU A 160 -6.07 -1.34 -7.46
CA LEU A 160 -6.17 -2.29 -6.36
C LEU A 160 -5.10 -3.40 -6.44
N ARG A 161 -4.78 -3.87 -7.65
CA ARG A 161 -3.74 -4.89 -7.88
C ARG A 161 -2.34 -4.32 -7.66
N ASP A 162 -2.13 -3.07 -8.04
CA ASP A 162 -0.83 -2.42 -7.98
C ASP A 162 -0.53 -1.85 -6.56
N THR A 163 -1.54 -1.73 -5.67
CA THR A 163 -1.34 -1.46 -4.24
C THR A 163 -0.66 -2.65 -3.51
N PRO A 164 0.50 -2.45 -2.87
CA PRO A 164 1.21 -3.48 -2.11
C PRO A 164 0.56 -3.83 -0.76
#